data_AF-A0A378LAZ0-F1
#
_entry.id   AF-A0A378LAZ0-F1
#
_cell.length_a   1.000
_cell.length_b   1.000
_cell.length_c   1.000
_cell.angle_alpha   90.00
_cell.angle_beta   90.00
_cell.angle_gamma   90.00
#
_symmetry.space_group_name_H-M   'P 1'
#
loop_
_entity.id
_entity.type
_entity.pdbx_description
1 polymer ?
#
loop_
_entity_poly.entity_id
_entity_poly.type
_entity_poly.pdbx_seq_one_letter_code
_entity_poly.pdbx_strand_id
1 'polypeptide(L)'
;MGDWYEIICLSLSALALVFGYIAGRARRASVENNGEAQVRRSLAKYCRNRDSHVLSNVTLRLEDGSTTQIDHVLVSTKGIFVIETKHYKGWIFANPKSKSWTQTIYYLKFRFQNPIYQNYKHVKAIQKLCEFIDPNLIHNIVVFSG
;
A
#
# COMPACT_ATOMS: atom_id res chain seq x y z
N MET A 1 -1.91 -53.90 11.25
CA MET A 1 -1.01 -52.90 11.87
C MET A 1 -0.66 -51.73 10.94
N GLY A 2 -1.11 -51.66 9.67
CA GLY A 2 -0.79 -50.56 8.75
C GLY A 2 -1.70 -49.32 8.84
N ASP A 3 -3.00 -49.52 9.02
CA ASP A 3 -4.02 -48.46 8.90
C ASP A 3 -3.85 -47.30 9.89
N TRP A 4 -3.39 -47.59 11.11
CA TRP A 4 -3.18 -46.55 12.13
C TRP A 4 -2.02 -45.62 11.78
N TYR A 5 -0.97 -46.12 11.11
CA TYR A 5 0.14 -45.28 10.66
C TYR A 5 -0.28 -44.37 9.51
N GLU A 6 -1.09 -44.87 8.58
CA GLU A 6 -1.64 -44.04 7.49
C GLU A 6 -2.54 -42.93 8.04
N ILE A 7 -3.43 -43.24 8.98
CA ILE A 7 -4.30 -42.26 9.62
C ILE A 7 -3.48 -41.20 10.38
N ILE A 8 -2.43 -41.61 11.10
CA ILE A 8 -1.53 -40.68 11.81
C ILE A 8 -0.78 -39.79 10.81
N CYS A 9 -0.20 -40.35 9.75
CA CYS A 9 0.52 -39.60 8.73
C CYS A 9 -0.39 -38.57 8.04
N LEU A 10 -1.60 -38.97 7.62
CA LEU A 10 -2.57 -38.07 6.99
C LEU A 10 -3.01 -36.95 7.96
N SER A 11 -3.23 -37.29 9.23
CA SER A 11 -3.61 -36.32 10.26
C SER A 11 -2.49 -35.29 10.52
N LEU A 12 -1.24 -35.73 10.61
CA LEU A 12 -0.08 -34.86 10.79
C LEU A 12 0.16 -33.97 9.56
N SER A 13 0.02 -34.50 8.35
CA SER A 13 0.11 -33.71 7.11
C SER A 13 -0.98 -32.64 7.03
N ALA A 14 -2.23 -32.98 7.37
CA ALA A 14 -3.33 -32.01 7.40
C ALA A 14 -3.09 -30.91 8.45
N LEU A 15 -2.64 -31.27 9.66
CA LEU A 15 -2.26 -30.32 10.71
C LEU A 15 -1.13 -29.38 10.24
N ALA A 16 -0.11 -29.91 9.58
CA ALA A 16 1.00 -29.12 9.05
C ALA A 16 0.54 -28.13 7.96
N LEU A 17 -0.38 -28.53 7.07
CA LEU A 17 -0.96 -27.65 6.06
C LEU A 17 -1.80 -26.53 6.69
N VAL A 18 -2.66 -26.87 7.67
CA VAL A 18 -3.49 -25.90 8.39
C VAL A 18 -2.61 -24.92 9.16
N PHE A 19 -1.61 -25.42 9.89
CA PHE A 19 -0.67 -24.58 10.62
C PHE A 19 0.11 -23.68 9.67
N GLY A 20 0.64 -24.23 8.57
CA GLY A 20 1.34 -23.47 7.53
C GLY A 20 0.47 -22.37 6.92
N TYR A 21 -0.81 -22.65 6.66
CA TYR A 21 -1.77 -21.66 6.19
C TYR A 21 -2.02 -20.55 7.21
N ILE A 22 -2.27 -20.91 8.48
CA ILE A 22 -2.52 -19.95 9.57
C ILE A 22 -1.28 -19.07 9.80
N ALA A 23 -0.10 -19.68 9.93
CA ALA A 23 1.17 -18.98 10.09
C ALA A 23 1.46 -18.07 8.89
N GLY A 24 1.20 -18.55 7.67
CA GLY A 24 1.35 -17.77 6.43
C GLY A 24 0.43 -16.55 6.37
N ARG A 25 -0.82 -16.66 6.86
CA ARG A 25 -1.72 -15.51 6.98
C ARG A 25 -1.29 -14.54 8.06
N ALA A 26 -0.91 -15.04 9.25
CA ALA A 26 -0.45 -14.20 10.35
C ALA A 26 0.79 -13.38 9.96
N ARG A 27 1.74 -14.01 9.25
CA ARG A 27 2.92 -13.32 8.72
C ARG A 27 2.54 -12.22 7.73
N ARG A 28 1.64 -12.48 6.78
CA ARG A 28 1.15 -11.46 5.82
C ARG A 28 0.49 -10.28 6.53
N ALA A 29 -0.33 -10.54 7.55
CA ALA A 29 -0.98 -9.51 8.34
C ALA A 29 0.02 -8.67 9.16
N SER A 30 1.11 -9.28 9.66
CA SER A 30 2.15 -8.56 10.40
C SER A 30 3.08 -7.73 9.51
N VAL A 31 3.20 -8.08 8.22
CA VAL A 31 4.03 -7.35 7.25
C VAL A 31 3.28 -6.15 6.67
N GLU A 32 1.95 -6.18 6.64
CA GLU A 32 1.14 -5.08 6.13
C GLU A 32 1.08 -3.90 7.12
N ASN A 33 1.41 -2.69 6.66
CA ASN A 33 1.30 -1.48 7.45
C ASN A 33 -0.17 -1.20 7.78
N ASN A 34 -0.51 -1.10 9.07
CA ASN A 34 -1.89 -0.89 9.54
C ASN A 34 -2.58 0.32 8.88
N GLY A 35 -1.83 1.38 8.57
CA GLY A 35 -2.34 2.55 7.85
C GLY A 35 -2.72 2.23 6.41
N GLU A 36 -1.83 1.61 5.65
CA GLU A 36 -2.09 1.16 4.27
C GLU A 36 -3.25 0.15 4.22
N ALA A 37 -3.33 -0.78 5.17
CA ALA A 37 -4.44 -1.72 5.27
C ALA A 37 -5.79 -1.01 5.49
N GLN A 38 -5.80 0.06 6.28
CA GLN A 38 -7.00 0.88 6.49
C GLN A 38 -7.42 1.59 5.20
N VAL A 39 -6.48 2.26 4.52
CA VAL A 39 -6.76 2.97 3.27
C VAL A 39 -7.21 1.99 2.18
N ARG A 40 -6.52 0.85 2.02
CA ARG A 40 -6.90 -0.23 1.10
C ARG A 40 -8.31 -0.73 1.33
N ARG A 41 -8.72 -0.99 2.59
CA ARG A 41 -10.09 -1.42 2.91
C ARG A 41 -11.13 -0.38 2.51
N SER A 42 -10.85 0.89 2.77
CA SER A 42 -11.73 2.00 2.37
C SER A 42 -11.85 2.13 0.85
N LEU A 43 -10.74 2.04 0.12
CA LEU A 43 -10.73 2.06 -1.34
C LEU A 43 -11.43 0.84 -1.95
N ALA A 44 -11.20 -0.36 -1.41
CA ALA A 44 -11.88 -1.58 -1.85
C ALA A 44 -13.41 -1.49 -1.63
N LYS A 45 -13.84 -0.93 -0.50
CA LYS A 45 -15.26 -0.65 -0.24
C LYS A 45 -15.82 0.36 -1.24
N TYR A 46 -15.07 1.43 -1.54
CA TYR A 46 -15.46 2.41 -2.56
C TYR A 46 -15.65 1.77 -3.93
N CYS A 47 -14.78 0.84 -4.33
CA CYS A 47 -14.81 0.20 -5.65
C CYS A 47 -15.93 -0.83 -5.83
N ARG A 48 -16.53 -1.37 -4.77
CA ARG A 48 -17.42 -2.56 -4.84
C ARG A 48 -18.58 -2.43 -5.84
N ASN A 49 -19.16 -1.23 -5.99
CA ASN A 49 -20.32 -0.97 -6.84
C ASN A 49 -20.08 0.24 -7.76
N ARG A 50 -18.85 0.41 -8.24
CA ARG A 50 -18.45 1.54 -9.08
C ARG A 50 -17.53 1.04 -10.19
N ASP A 51 -17.53 1.75 -11.31
CA ASP A 51 -16.56 1.56 -12.40
C ASP A 51 -15.20 2.12 -11.99
N SER A 52 -14.57 1.43 -11.03
CA SER A 52 -13.29 1.79 -10.46
C SER A 52 -12.59 0.58 -9.87
N HIS A 53 -11.27 0.57 -9.95
CA HIS A 53 -10.42 -0.49 -9.43
C HIS A 53 -9.29 0.10 -8.62
N VAL A 54 -8.96 -0.52 -7.49
CA VAL A 54 -7.78 -0.19 -6.69
C VAL A 54 -6.75 -1.29 -6.85
N LEU A 55 -5.53 -0.89 -7.19
CA LEU A 55 -4.33 -1.72 -7.11
C LEU A 55 -3.54 -1.26 -5.88
N SER A 56 -3.07 -2.19 -5.05
CA SER A 56 -2.29 -1.88 -3.85
C SER A 56 -0.94 -2.57 -3.89
N ASN A 57 0.08 -1.96 -3.29
CA ASN A 57 1.46 -2.44 -3.25
C ASN A 57 2.01 -2.68 -4.67
N VAL A 58 1.87 -1.67 -5.54
CA VAL A 58 2.29 -1.75 -6.93
C VAL A 58 3.79 -1.43 -7.01
N THR A 59 4.60 -2.39 -7.45
CA THR A 59 6.03 -2.17 -7.71
C THR A 59 6.24 -1.98 -9.21
N LEU A 60 6.75 -0.82 -9.61
CA LEU A 60 7.11 -0.50 -10.99
C LEU A 60 8.62 -0.48 -11.16
N ARG A 61 9.09 -1.02 -12.29
CA ARG A 61 10.49 -0.90 -12.70
C ARG A 61 10.67 0.37 -13.52
N LEU A 62 11.70 1.13 -13.20
CA LEU A 62 12.08 2.37 -13.88
C LEU A 62 13.16 2.09 -14.93
N GLU A 63 13.36 3.03 -15.85
CA GLU A 63 14.32 2.89 -16.96
C GLU A 63 15.78 2.81 -16.51
N ASP A 64 16.10 3.46 -15.39
CA ASP A 64 17.43 3.39 -14.78
C ASP A 64 17.71 2.02 -14.11
N GLY A 65 16.79 1.07 -14.24
CA GLY A 65 16.86 -0.27 -13.67
C GLY A 65 16.40 -0.35 -12.22
N SER A 66 16.13 0.79 -11.55
CA SER A 66 15.60 0.83 -10.19
C SER A 66 14.11 0.48 -10.15
N THR A 67 13.56 0.36 -8.94
CA THR A 67 12.13 0.09 -8.73
C THR A 67 11.52 1.14 -7.80
N THR A 68 10.25 1.43 -8.01
CA THR A 68 9.46 2.28 -7.13
C THR A 68 8.21 1.54 -6.67
N GLN A 69 7.91 1.60 -5.37
CA GLN A 69 6.71 1.02 -4.79
C GLN A 69 5.67 2.12 -4.57
N ILE A 70 4.44 1.86 -4.99
CA ILE A 70 3.29 2.74 -4.86
C ILE A 70 2.28 2.06 -3.96
N ASP A 71 1.86 2.74 -2.89
CA ASP A 71 0.95 2.15 -1.90
C ASP A 71 -0.38 1.78 -2.57
N HIS A 72 -1.04 2.75 -3.22
CA HIS A 72 -2.26 2.49 -3.97
C HIS A 72 -2.36 3.27 -5.29
N VAL A 73 -2.92 2.64 -6.30
CA VAL A 73 -3.37 3.26 -7.55
C VAL A 73 -4.86 3.00 -7.70
N LEU A 74 -5.67 4.05 -7.65
CA LEU A 74 -7.10 3.97 -7.92
C LEU A 74 -7.35 4.41 -9.36
N VAL A 75 -7.89 3.53 -10.19
CA VAL A 75 -8.34 3.83 -11.56
C VAL A 75 -9.85 3.98 -11.54
N SER A 76 -10.38 5.04 -12.16
CA SER A 76 -11.82 5.27 -12.27
C SER A 76 -12.17 6.06 -13.52
N THR A 77 -13.46 6.22 -13.81
CA THR A 77 -13.96 7.11 -14.87
C THR A 77 -13.56 8.58 -14.72
N LYS A 78 -13.04 8.98 -13.55
CA LYS A 78 -12.56 10.35 -13.27
C LYS A 78 -11.05 10.51 -13.44
N GLY A 79 -10.31 9.44 -13.69
CA GLY A 79 -8.85 9.45 -13.80
C GLY A 79 -8.17 8.41 -12.91
N ILE A 80 -6.84 8.52 -12.85
CA ILE A 80 -5.93 7.67 -12.09
C ILE A 80 -5.42 8.45 -10.88
N PHE A 81 -5.62 7.92 -9.67
CA PHE A 81 -5.19 8.54 -8.42
C PHE A 81 -4.04 7.71 -7.86
N VAL A 82 -2.86 8.32 -7.80
CA VAL A 82 -1.65 7.71 -7.22
C VAL A 82 -1.59 8.16 -5.77
N ILE A 83 -1.74 7.22 -4.85
CA ILE A 83 -2.01 7.49 -3.44
C ILE A 83 -0.83 7.00 -2.61
N GLU A 84 -0.24 7.91 -1.84
CA GLU A 84 0.75 7.66 -0.80
C GLU A 84 0.07 7.69 0.58
N THR A 85 0.31 6.68 1.41
CA THR A 85 -0.26 6.58 2.76
C THR A 85 0.80 6.90 3.81
N LYS A 86 0.50 7.85 4.70
CA LYS A 86 1.28 8.08 5.91
C LYS A 86 0.45 7.75 7.14
N HIS A 87 1.05 7.04 8.09
CA HIS A 87 0.41 6.65 9.33
C HIS A 87 1.14 7.33 10.50
N TYR A 88 0.83 8.62 10.73
CA TYR A 88 1.61 9.48 11.63
C TYR A 88 0.72 10.18 12.65
N LYS A 89 0.85 9.76 13.91
CA LYS A 89 0.15 10.36 15.05
C LYS A 89 0.62 11.79 15.35
N GLY A 90 -0.22 12.55 16.06
CA GLY A 90 0.14 13.86 16.58
C GLY A 90 0.00 14.97 15.54
N TRP A 91 0.75 16.05 15.72
CA TRP A 91 0.64 17.25 14.88
C TRP A 91 1.58 17.18 13.70
N ILE A 92 1.08 17.41 12.49
CA ILE A 92 1.89 17.54 11.29
C ILE A 92 2.00 19.00 10.91
N PHE A 93 3.23 19.53 10.97
CA PHE A 93 3.58 20.85 10.48
C PHE A 93 4.09 20.70 9.06
N ALA A 94 3.25 21.09 8.11
CA ALA A 94 3.45 20.90 6.69
C ALA A 94 3.51 22.23 5.93
N ASN A 95 4.39 22.27 4.93
CA ASN A 95 4.35 23.27 3.88
C ASN A 95 4.51 22.54 2.54
N PRO A 96 3.54 22.66 1.60
CA PRO A 96 3.59 21.95 0.33
C PRO A 96 4.86 22.21 -0.49
N LYS A 97 5.48 23.39 -0.31
CA LYS A 97 6.72 23.80 -1.00
C LYS A 97 8.00 23.41 -0.25
N SER A 98 7.91 22.92 0.99
CA SER A 98 9.08 22.50 1.77
C SER A 98 9.49 21.06 1.43
N LYS A 99 10.80 20.79 1.35
CA LYS A 99 11.33 19.44 1.11
C LYS A 99 11.04 18.45 2.24
N SER A 100 10.90 18.96 3.46
CA SER A 100 10.61 18.17 4.65
C SER A 100 9.49 18.79 5.48
N TRP A 101 8.71 17.92 6.10
CA TRP A 101 7.68 18.26 7.07
C TRP A 101 8.14 17.81 8.47
N THR A 102 7.43 18.28 9.50
CA THR A 102 7.74 17.92 10.89
C THR A 102 6.51 17.32 11.56
N GLN A 103 6.68 16.15 12.16
CA GLN A 103 5.73 15.53 13.05
C GLN A 103 6.09 15.89 14.49
N THR A 104 5.10 16.26 15.30
CA THR A 104 5.26 16.50 16.73
C THR A 104 4.38 15.55 17.53
N ILE A 105 4.98 14.77 18.42
CA ILE A 105 4.29 13.89 19.38
C ILE A 105 4.68 14.38 20.78
N TYR A 106 3.73 15.02 21.47
CA TYR A 106 3.99 15.76 22.71
C TYR A 106 5.13 16.80 22.51
N TYR A 107 6.27 16.61 23.16
CA TYR A 107 7.44 17.48 23.07
C TYR A 107 8.48 17.02 22.03
N LEU A 108 8.31 15.84 21.45
CA LEU A 108 9.26 15.27 20.49
C LEU A 108 8.93 15.71 19.06
N LYS A 109 9.94 16.16 18.32
CA LYS A 109 9.84 16.61 16.93
C LYS A 109 10.65 15.71 16.01
N PHE A 110 10.02 15.21 14.96
CA PHE A 110 10.64 14.34 13.96
C PHE A 110 10.44 14.93 12.57
N ARG A 111 11.53 15.15 11.84
CA ARG A 111 11.45 15.58 10.43
C ARG A 111 11.33 14.37 9.53
N PHE A 112 10.50 14.48 8.50
CA PHE A 112 10.35 13.47 7.46
C PHE A 112 10.25 14.14 6.09
N GLN A 113 10.54 13.38 5.03
CA GLN A 113 10.42 13.88 3.67
C GLN A 113 8.96 14.26 3.37
N ASN A 114 8.75 15.38 2.69
CA ASN A 114 7.43 15.77 2.24
C ASN A 114 6.83 14.66 1.33
N PRO A 115 5.71 14.03 1.72
CA PRO A 115 5.11 12.91 0.98
C PRO A 115 4.62 13.31 -0.40
N ILE A 116 4.29 14.58 -0.65
CA ILE A 116 3.92 15.08 -1.97
C ILE A 116 5.08 14.91 -2.96
N TYR A 117 6.31 15.19 -2.52
CA TYR A 117 7.51 15.03 -3.34
C TYR A 117 7.94 13.58 -3.49
N GLN A 118 7.71 12.74 -2.48
CA GLN A 118 7.89 11.30 -2.61
C GLN A 118 6.93 10.76 -3.69
N ASN A 119 5.64 11.05 -3.55
CA ASN A 119 4.60 10.57 -4.46
C ASN A 119 4.71 11.14 -5.87
N TYR A 120 5.34 12.31 -6.05
CA TYR A 120 5.61 12.86 -7.38
C TYR A 120 6.41 11.90 -8.27
N LYS A 121 7.36 11.13 -7.71
CA LYS A 121 8.10 10.12 -8.48
C LYS A 121 7.19 8.99 -8.95
N HIS A 122 6.27 8.55 -8.10
CA HIS A 122 5.27 7.53 -8.43
C HIS A 122 4.32 8.01 -9.54
N VAL A 123 3.84 9.25 -9.43
CA VAL A 123 3.02 9.89 -10.47
C VAL A 123 3.76 9.95 -11.81
N LYS A 124 5.05 10.30 -11.80
CA LYS A 124 5.85 10.33 -13.04
C LYS A 124 6.05 8.94 -13.64
N ALA A 125 6.24 7.92 -12.81
CA ALA A 125 6.31 6.53 -13.27
C ALA A 125 4.99 6.09 -13.91
N ILE A 126 3.84 6.41 -13.31
CA ILE A 126 2.51 6.11 -13.87
C ILE A 126 2.24 6.90 -15.15
N GLN A 127 2.57 8.19 -15.20
CA GLN A 127 2.44 9.03 -16.40
C GLN A 127 3.23 8.44 -17.57
N LYS A 128 4.41 7.90 -17.29
CA LYS A 128 5.25 7.25 -18.30
C LYS A 128 4.68 5.90 -18.75
N LEU A 129 4.22 5.09 -17.81
CA LEU A 129 3.60 3.80 -18.11
C LEU A 129 2.28 3.95 -18.90
N CYS A 130 1.55 5.03 -18.62
CA CYS A 130 0.26 5.36 -19.22
C CYS A 130 0.35 6.60 -20.11
N GLU A 131 1.36 6.66 -21.00
CA GLU A 131 1.60 7.83 -21.87
C GLU A 131 0.42 8.19 -22.80
N PHE A 132 -0.50 7.25 -23.01
CA PHE A 132 -1.73 7.43 -23.77
C PHE A 132 -2.87 8.12 -22.99
N ILE A 133 -2.68 8.40 -21.70
CA ILE A 133 -3.64 9.10 -20.84
C ILE A 133 -3.18 10.55 -20.64
N ASP A 134 -4.13 11.50 -20.71
CA ASP A 134 -3.85 12.91 -20.39
C ASP A 134 -3.24 13.02 -18.97
N PRO A 135 -2.03 13.59 -18.81
CA PRO A 135 -1.39 13.78 -17.52
C PRO A 135 -2.24 14.50 -16.46
N ASN A 136 -3.20 15.33 -16.88
CA ASN A 136 -4.11 16.05 -15.98
C ASN A 136 -5.13 15.13 -15.29
N LEU A 137 -5.38 13.94 -15.85
CA LEU A 137 -6.22 12.90 -15.25
C LEU A 137 -5.44 12.01 -14.27
N ILE A 138 -4.15 12.28 -14.05
CA ILE A 138 -3.30 11.53 -13.12
C ILE A 138 -3.03 12.40 -11.89
N HIS A 139 -3.63 12.03 -10.76
CA HIS A 139 -3.67 12.86 -9.55
C HIS A 139 -2.71 12.35 -8.47
N ASN A 140 -1.94 13.27 -7.89
CA ASN A 140 -1.09 13.03 -6.72
C ASN A 140 -1.91 13.18 -5.44
N ILE A 141 -2.09 12.10 -4.69
CA ILE A 141 -2.87 12.10 -3.44
C ILE A 141 -2.00 11.61 -2.29
N VAL A 142 -2.06 12.31 -1.16
CA VAL A 142 -1.44 11.86 0.11
C VAL A 142 -2.56 11.68 1.13
N VAL A 143 -2.61 10.51 1.77
CA VAL A 143 -3.59 10.17 2.80
C VAL A 143 -2.90 9.97 4.15
N PHE A 144 -3.38 10.67 5.17
CA PHE A 144 -2.99 10.43 6.56
C PHE A 144 -4.05 9.55 7.23
N SER A 145 -3.63 8.40 7.77
CA SER A 145 -4.52 7.32 8.26
C SER A 145 -4.52 7.13 9.78
N GLY A 146 -3.78 7.94 10.54
CA GLY A 146 -3.66 7.85 11.99
C GLY A 146 -2.87 9.00 12.55
#